data_AF-A0A935P472-F1
#
_entry.id   AF-A0A935P472-F1
#
_cell.length_a   1.000
_cell.length_b   1.000
_cell.length_c   1.000
_cell.angle_alpha   90.00
_cell.angle_beta   90.00
_cell.angle_gamma   90.00
#
_symmetry.space_group_name_H-M   'P 1'
#
loop_
_entity.id
_entity.type
_entity.pdbx_description
1 polymer ?
#
loop_
_entity_poly.entity_id
_entity_poly.type
_entity_poly.pdbx_seq_one_letter_code
_entity_poly.pdbx_strand_id
1 'polypeptide(L)'
;MSTHGGIKASLRRAFQLRIEPAELSRAETAALVLADVTDPHHQAYLMWRRSVLLVVALAFVPLTLLRFIEVLGADHVPGYLKALNTLPVLAEGGLCALLWLQLRHWTDWRRQQRVLLLGWLVYFLTPLVISLYPLERAAHDLLRAQLGFAVPRDAAAAGLGTVVTLGYAIQMLLVLAPKVLSVMPGLMRAAIASKLLFPGSSAPGWLIVLGSPICALLVYVVLFFPYQVTGSGYFVLAMLGILAALLTLGRSGFALARPTSATEALAAVARVRTAHLAAIGAGALFVVIALARLADQAELSLLSIVTALLSLQANILLLTLIGADLVIANLERARVVSIDAQAAVAESQARLAIFTRGAAMASASGALAMHDSSAAQHAQQAQGAQHAPDAADAADAQGAQATTPPAR
;
A
#
# COMPACT_ATOMS: atom_id res chain seq x y z
N MET A 1 9.06 -30.85 -21.74
CA MET A 1 9.32 -29.72 -20.82
C MET A 1 10.07 -30.27 -19.62
N SER A 2 11.32 -29.85 -19.40
CA SER A 2 12.06 -30.17 -18.17
C SER A 2 11.38 -29.49 -16.99
N THR A 3 10.57 -30.23 -16.24
CA THR A 3 9.78 -29.72 -15.09
C THR A 3 10.68 -29.22 -13.96
N HIS A 4 11.88 -29.76 -13.82
CA HIS A 4 12.82 -29.38 -12.76
C HIS A 4 13.45 -27.99 -12.96
N GLY A 5 13.65 -27.54 -14.21
CA GLY A 5 14.19 -26.20 -14.47
C GLY A 5 13.21 -25.07 -14.11
N GLY A 6 11.91 -25.34 -14.24
CA GLY A 6 10.85 -24.34 -14.04
C GLY A 6 10.73 -23.84 -12.60
N ILE A 7 10.86 -24.74 -11.61
CA ILE A 7 10.69 -24.38 -10.19
C ILE A 7 11.83 -23.47 -9.71
N LYS A 8 13.08 -23.81 -10.03
CA LYS A 8 14.25 -22.99 -9.65
C LYS A 8 14.18 -21.60 -10.27
N ALA A 9 13.80 -21.52 -11.55
CA ALA A 9 13.60 -20.24 -12.22
C ALA A 9 12.48 -19.42 -11.57
N SER A 10 11.35 -20.04 -11.24
CA SER A 10 10.20 -19.38 -10.58
C SER A 10 10.56 -18.89 -9.18
N LEU A 11 11.29 -19.68 -8.40
CA LEU A 11 11.79 -19.26 -7.08
C LEU A 11 12.71 -18.05 -7.20
N ARG A 12 13.71 -18.11 -8.10
CA ARG A 12 14.62 -16.98 -8.33
C ARG A 12 13.86 -15.72 -8.72
N ARG A 13 12.92 -15.85 -9.67
CA ARG A 13 12.05 -14.77 -10.15
C ARG A 13 11.17 -14.19 -9.03
N ALA A 14 10.64 -15.00 -8.12
CA ALA A 14 9.80 -14.53 -7.02
C ALA A 14 10.56 -13.67 -5.99
N PHE A 15 11.84 -13.98 -5.74
CA PHE A 15 12.71 -13.22 -4.83
C PHE A 15 13.43 -12.05 -5.51
N GLN A 16 13.53 -12.06 -6.84
CA GLN A 16 13.88 -10.88 -7.63
C GLN A 16 12.68 -9.94 -7.67
N LEU A 17 12.87 -8.68 -7.27
CA LEU A 17 11.79 -7.68 -7.26
C LEU A 17 11.40 -7.21 -8.66
N ARG A 18 12.19 -7.56 -9.68
CA ARG A 18 11.98 -7.22 -11.07
C ARG A 18 12.51 -8.35 -11.95
N ILE A 19 11.77 -8.66 -12.99
CA ILE A 19 12.20 -9.54 -14.09
C ILE A 19 12.51 -8.64 -15.29
N GLU A 20 13.60 -8.92 -16.00
CA GLU A 20 13.87 -8.26 -17.26
C GLU A 20 13.05 -8.90 -18.38
N PRO A 21 12.50 -8.11 -19.33
CA PRO A 21 11.74 -8.66 -20.46
C PRO A 21 12.51 -9.72 -21.27
N ALA A 22 13.85 -9.62 -21.30
CA ALA A 22 14.72 -10.58 -21.96
C ALA A 22 14.76 -11.97 -21.28
N GLU A 23 14.33 -12.08 -20.02
CA GLU A 23 14.29 -13.36 -19.29
C GLU A 23 13.04 -14.19 -19.58
N LEU A 24 12.05 -13.66 -20.31
CA LEU A 24 10.87 -14.41 -20.72
C LEU A 24 11.22 -15.44 -21.80
N SER A 25 10.74 -16.66 -21.62
CA SER A 25 10.82 -17.68 -22.67
C SER A 25 9.87 -17.37 -23.82
N ARG A 26 10.21 -17.79 -25.04
CA ARG A 26 9.36 -17.61 -26.23
C ARG A 26 7.94 -18.15 -26.04
N ALA A 27 7.78 -19.25 -25.29
CA ALA A 27 6.48 -19.83 -24.98
C ALA A 27 5.66 -18.96 -24.01
N GLU A 28 6.30 -18.36 -23.01
CA GLU A 28 5.64 -17.42 -22.08
C GLU A 28 5.20 -16.16 -22.82
N THR A 29 6.05 -15.59 -23.68
CA THR A 29 5.71 -14.44 -24.53
C THR A 29 4.56 -14.76 -25.48
N ALA A 30 4.59 -15.92 -26.15
CA ALA A 30 3.51 -16.32 -27.06
C ALA A 30 2.15 -16.44 -26.32
N ALA A 31 2.14 -17.03 -25.12
CA ALA A 31 0.94 -17.14 -24.30
C ALA A 31 0.39 -15.76 -23.87
N LEU A 32 1.27 -14.80 -23.58
CA LEU A 32 0.88 -13.43 -23.21
C LEU A 32 0.38 -12.62 -24.40
N VAL A 33 0.98 -12.78 -25.57
CA VAL A 33 0.51 -12.16 -26.82
C VAL A 33 -0.86 -12.70 -27.21
N LEU A 34 -1.11 -14.00 -27.03
CA LEU A 34 -2.44 -14.60 -27.22
C LEU A 34 -3.50 -14.04 -26.26
N ALA A 35 -3.07 -13.52 -25.11
CA ALA A 35 -3.94 -12.85 -24.12
C ALA A 35 -3.97 -11.32 -24.28
N ASP A 36 -3.55 -10.79 -25.45
CA ASP A 36 -3.52 -9.35 -25.78
C ASP A 36 -2.60 -8.50 -24.87
N VAL A 37 -1.58 -9.11 -24.27
CA VAL A 37 -0.56 -8.40 -23.48
C VAL A 37 0.68 -8.22 -24.33
N THR A 38 0.74 -7.11 -25.08
CA THR A 38 1.84 -6.81 -26.02
C THR A 38 3.01 -6.05 -25.41
N ASP A 39 2.79 -5.30 -24.32
CA ASP A 39 3.84 -4.52 -23.65
C ASP A 39 4.84 -5.43 -22.91
N PRO A 40 6.15 -5.43 -23.28
CA PRO A 40 7.16 -6.28 -22.65
C PRO A 40 7.32 -6.07 -21.13
N HIS A 41 7.08 -4.85 -20.64
CA HIS A 41 7.18 -4.57 -19.20
C HIS A 41 6.00 -5.17 -18.44
N HIS A 42 4.79 -5.08 -19.01
CA HIS A 42 3.60 -5.74 -18.47
C HIS A 42 3.75 -7.27 -18.51
N GLN A 43 4.32 -7.83 -19.58
CA GLN A 43 4.62 -9.26 -19.66
C GLN A 43 5.56 -9.72 -18.54
N ALA A 44 6.66 -8.99 -18.32
CA ALA A 44 7.60 -9.27 -17.24
C ALA A 44 6.95 -9.18 -15.84
N TYR A 45 6.06 -8.21 -15.63
CA TYR A 45 5.28 -8.09 -14.41
C TYR A 45 4.38 -9.30 -14.16
N LEU A 46 3.59 -9.73 -15.16
CA LEU A 46 2.69 -10.88 -15.03
C LEU A 46 3.45 -12.18 -14.75
N MET A 47 4.63 -12.34 -15.34
CA MET A 47 5.50 -13.48 -15.07
C MET A 47 6.11 -13.45 -13.67
N TRP A 48 6.48 -12.28 -13.16
CA TRP A 48 6.91 -12.10 -11.76
C TRP A 48 5.78 -12.45 -10.81
N ARG A 49 4.60 -11.91 -11.07
CA ARG A 49 3.37 -12.15 -10.31
C ARG A 49 3.02 -13.64 -10.25
N ARG A 50 3.04 -14.34 -11.38
CA ARG A 50 2.83 -15.80 -11.44
C ARG A 50 3.86 -16.56 -10.60
N SER A 51 5.12 -16.14 -10.67
CA SER A 51 6.22 -16.76 -9.92
C SER A 51 6.05 -16.58 -8.41
N VAL A 52 5.72 -15.36 -7.95
CA VAL A 52 5.42 -15.08 -6.54
C VAL A 52 4.20 -15.87 -6.06
N LEU A 53 3.12 -15.90 -6.85
CA LEU A 53 1.91 -16.66 -6.53
C LEU A 53 2.20 -18.15 -6.36
N LEU A 54 3.06 -18.73 -7.19
CA LEU A 54 3.46 -20.13 -7.07
C LEU A 54 4.19 -20.41 -5.76
N VAL A 55 5.13 -19.54 -5.39
CA VAL A 55 5.88 -19.66 -4.12
C VAL A 55 4.95 -19.53 -2.92
N VAL A 56 4.02 -18.58 -2.96
CA VAL A 56 3.01 -18.40 -1.92
C VAL A 56 2.10 -19.63 -1.82
N ALA A 57 1.55 -20.09 -2.94
CA ALA A 57 0.69 -21.29 -2.97
C ALA A 57 1.42 -22.52 -2.39
N LEU A 58 2.69 -22.71 -2.75
CA LEU A 58 3.51 -23.81 -2.24
C LEU A 58 3.77 -23.67 -0.72
N ALA A 59 4.02 -22.46 -0.22
CA ALA A 59 4.24 -22.21 1.20
C ALA A 59 2.97 -22.42 2.05
N PHE A 60 1.79 -22.10 1.51
CA PHE A 60 0.51 -22.29 2.22
C PHE A 60 0.11 -23.76 2.38
N VAL A 61 0.59 -24.69 1.53
CA VAL A 61 0.28 -26.12 1.65
C VAL A 61 0.75 -26.70 3.01
N PRO A 62 2.05 -26.67 3.37
CA PRO A 62 2.48 -27.21 4.66
C PRO A 62 1.91 -26.42 5.84
N LEU A 63 1.73 -25.10 5.72
CA LEU A 63 1.10 -24.29 6.77
C LEU A 63 -0.33 -24.74 7.08
N THR A 64 -1.13 -24.96 6.03
CA THR A 64 -2.51 -25.44 6.16
C THR A 64 -2.55 -26.84 6.76
N LEU A 65 -1.68 -27.75 6.29
CA LEU A 65 -1.62 -29.13 6.78
C LEU A 65 -1.24 -29.18 8.26
N LEU A 66 -0.21 -28.44 8.68
CA LEU A 66 0.22 -28.38 10.07
C LEU A 66 -0.90 -27.87 10.98
N ARG A 67 -1.57 -26.78 10.60
CA ARG A 67 -2.71 -26.24 11.36
C ARG A 67 -3.90 -27.19 11.42
N PHE A 68 -4.14 -27.95 10.34
CA PHE A 68 -5.18 -28.96 10.34
C PHE A 68 -4.86 -30.11 11.29
N ILE A 69 -3.60 -30.57 11.32
CA ILE A 69 -3.12 -31.59 12.26
C ILE A 69 -3.24 -31.09 13.70
N GLU A 70 -2.83 -29.85 13.98
CA GLU A 70 -2.95 -29.23 15.31
C GLU A 70 -4.40 -29.19 15.80
N VAL A 71 -5.35 -28.79 14.94
CA VAL A 71 -6.78 -28.74 15.30
C VAL A 71 -7.37 -30.14 15.46
N LEU A 72 -6.98 -31.11 14.62
CA LEU A 72 -7.48 -32.47 14.72
C LEU A 72 -6.99 -33.18 15.99
N GLY A 73 -5.71 -33.03 16.34
CA GLY A 73 -5.09 -33.66 17.51
C GLY A 73 -5.48 -33.04 18.86
N ALA A 74 -6.26 -31.96 18.85
CA ALA A 74 -6.76 -31.31 20.05
C ALA A 74 -7.97 -32.07 20.65
N ASP A 75 -7.77 -33.33 21.07
CA ASP A 75 -8.85 -34.21 21.57
C ASP A 75 -9.49 -33.74 22.89
N HIS A 76 -8.74 -32.96 23.67
CA HIS A 76 -9.18 -32.45 24.96
C HIS A 76 -9.96 -31.13 24.85
N VAL A 77 -10.07 -30.56 23.65
CA VAL A 77 -10.75 -29.29 23.43
C VAL A 77 -12.24 -29.55 23.20
N PRO A 78 -13.14 -28.88 23.95
CA PRO A 78 -14.57 -29.01 23.76
C PRO A 78 -15.02 -28.79 22.31
N GLY A 79 -16.04 -29.52 21.88
CA GLY A 79 -16.49 -29.53 20.48
C GLY A 79 -16.77 -28.15 19.89
N TYR A 80 -17.35 -27.22 20.66
CA TYR A 80 -17.61 -25.86 20.18
C TYR A 80 -16.32 -25.02 20.04
N LEU A 81 -15.35 -25.14 20.97
CA LEU A 81 -14.05 -24.47 20.84
C LEU A 81 -13.27 -25.07 19.67
N LYS A 82 -13.37 -26.39 19.48
CA LYS A 82 -12.79 -27.07 18.31
C LYS A 82 -13.41 -26.53 17.02
N ALA A 83 -14.73 -26.33 16.97
CA ALA A 83 -15.40 -25.71 15.82
C ALA A 83 -14.94 -24.27 15.55
N LEU A 84 -14.82 -23.44 16.61
CA LEU A 84 -14.29 -22.07 16.48
C LEU A 84 -12.85 -22.05 15.99
N ASN A 85 -11.99 -22.96 16.46
CA ASN A 85 -10.61 -23.10 16.01
C ASN A 85 -10.49 -23.73 14.60
N THR A 86 -11.53 -24.43 14.13
CA THR A 86 -11.57 -25.01 12.78
C THR A 86 -11.82 -23.94 11.73
N LEU A 87 -12.59 -22.90 12.03
CA LEU A 87 -12.94 -21.83 11.07
C LEU A 87 -11.72 -21.10 10.47
N PRO A 88 -10.70 -20.64 11.24
CA PRO A 88 -9.49 -20.04 10.67
C PRO A 88 -8.72 -21.01 9.76
N VAL A 89 -8.68 -22.29 10.11
CA VAL A 89 -8.02 -23.33 9.32
C VAL A 89 -8.75 -23.57 8.01
N LEU A 90 -10.09 -23.58 8.03
CA LEU A 90 -10.90 -23.63 6.81
C LEU A 90 -10.70 -22.40 5.93
N ALA A 91 -10.64 -21.20 6.52
CA ALA A 91 -10.38 -19.97 5.77
C ALA A 91 -8.97 -19.98 5.13
N GLU A 92 -7.97 -20.50 5.84
CA GLU A 92 -6.61 -20.69 5.31
C GLU A 92 -6.56 -21.75 4.21
N GLY A 93 -7.22 -22.89 4.39
CA GLY A 93 -7.35 -23.93 3.36
C GLY A 93 -8.10 -23.43 2.12
N GLY A 94 -9.15 -22.63 2.31
CA GLY A 94 -9.87 -21.96 1.24
C GLY A 94 -8.99 -20.97 0.47
N LEU A 95 -8.18 -20.17 1.17
CA LEU A 95 -7.18 -19.31 0.54
C LEU A 95 -6.12 -20.11 -0.21
N CYS A 96 -5.62 -21.21 0.36
CA CYS A 96 -4.66 -22.11 -0.29
C CYS A 96 -5.23 -22.66 -1.61
N ALA A 97 -6.45 -23.20 -1.58
CA ALA A 97 -7.14 -23.68 -2.78
C ALA A 97 -7.34 -22.56 -3.81
N LEU A 98 -7.70 -21.35 -3.35
CA LEU A 98 -7.86 -20.19 -4.21
C LEU A 98 -6.55 -19.83 -4.92
N LEU A 99 -5.43 -19.81 -4.21
CA LEU A 99 -4.11 -19.50 -4.80
C LEU A 99 -3.76 -20.49 -5.92
N TRP A 100 -4.05 -21.79 -5.74
CA TRP A 100 -3.86 -22.81 -6.77
C TRP A 100 -4.80 -22.64 -7.98
N LEU A 101 -6.05 -22.25 -7.75
CA LEU A 101 -6.98 -21.95 -8.84
C LEU A 101 -6.55 -20.72 -9.64
N GLN A 102 -6.02 -19.70 -8.96
CA GLN A 102 -5.55 -18.47 -9.58
C GLN A 102 -4.24 -18.67 -10.37
N LEU A 103 -3.43 -19.69 -10.07
CA LEU A 103 -2.29 -20.07 -10.91
C LEU A 103 -2.71 -20.55 -12.30
N ARG A 104 -3.92 -21.12 -12.45
CA ARG A 104 -4.42 -21.56 -13.76
C ARG A 104 -4.91 -20.39 -14.63
N HIS A 105 -5.43 -19.34 -14.01
CA HIS A 105 -6.02 -18.17 -14.68
C HIS A 105 -5.11 -16.94 -14.62
N TRP A 106 -3.79 -17.16 -14.65
CA TRP A 106 -2.79 -16.11 -14.39
C TRP A 106 -2.76 -14.98 -15.44
N THR A 107 -3.35 -15.20 -16.62
CA THR A 107 -3.50 -14.20 -17.69
C THR A 107 -4.57 -13.16 -17.36
N ASP A 108 -5.63 -13.52 -16.62
CA ASP A 108 -6.77 -12.66 -16.28
C ASP A 108 -6.52 -11.83 -15.01
N TRP A 109 -5.43 -11.05 -15.02
CA TRP A 109 -4.88 -10.44 -13.80
C TRP A 109 -5.87 -9.52 -13.07
N ARG A 110 -6.72 -8.78 -13.79
CA ARG A 110 -7.73 -7.85 -13.21
C ARG A 110 -8.78 -8.60 -12.38
N ARG A 111 -9.27 -9.74 -12.88
CA ARG A 111 -10.23 -10.58 -12.16
C ARG A 111 -9.54 -11.24 -10.97
N GLN A 112 -8.35 -11.76 -11.20
CA GLN A 112 -7.54 -12.41 -10.17
C GLN A 112 -7.21 -11.46 -9.02
N GLN A 113 -6.90 -10.19 -9.29
CA GLN A 113 -6.61 -9.19 -8.25
C GLN A 113 -7.78 -9.07 -7.26
N ARG A 114 -9.00 -8.88 -7.77
CA ARG A 114 -10.19 -8.72 -6.91
C ARG A 114 -10.47 -9.98 -6.10
N VAL A 115 -10.33 -11.14 -6.74
CA VAL A 115 -10.57 -12.43 -6.10
C VAL A 115 -9.51 -12.74 -5.04
N LEU A 116 -8.23 -12.49 -5.31
CA LEU A 116 -7.14 -12.65 -4.34
C LEU A 116 -7.29 -11.68 -3.17
N LEU A 117 -7.63 -10.42 -3.43
CA LEU A 117 -7.87 -9.44 -2.37
C LEU A 117 -9.02 -9.88 -1.46
N LEU A 118 -10.14 -10.31 -2.04
CA LEU A 118 -11.30 -10.77 -1.28
C LEU A 118 -10.98 -12.04 -0.49
N GLY A 119 -10.33 -13.03 -1.11
CA GLY A 119 -9.92 -14.26 -0.43
C GLY A 119 -8.95 -14.01 0.72
N TRP A 120 -7.97 -13.13 0.50
CA TRP A 120 -7.07 -12.68 1.56
C TRP A 120 -7.82 -11.95 2.67
N LEU A 121 -8.77 -11.07 2.35
CA LEU A 121 -9.55 -10.32 3.33
C LEU A 121 -10.38 -11.26 4.21
N VAL A 122 -11.04 -12.27 3.62
CA VAL A 122 -11.76 -13.30 4.38
C VAL A 122 -10.82 -14.05 5.32
N TYR A 123 -9.68 -14.54 4.82
CA TYR A 123 -8.67 -15.23 5.63
C TYR A 123 -8.08 -14.35 6.74
N PHE A 124 -7.87 -13.05 6.48
CA PHE A 124 -7.33 -12.09 7.43
C PHE A 124 -8.35 -11.73 8.52
N LEU A 125 -9.61 -11.49 8.14
CA LEU A 125 -10.68 -11.10 9.06
C LEU A 125 -11.29 -12.26 9.84
N THR A 126 -11.14 -13.51 9.39
CA THR A 126 -11.75 -14.68 10.07
C THR A 126 -11.41 -14.75 11.57
N PRO A 127 -10.14 -14.66 12.01
CA PRO A 127 -9.81 -14.62 13.45
C PRO A 127 -10.46 -13.44 14.20
N LEU A 128 -10.59 -12.29 13.55
CA LEU A 128 -11.23 -11.11 14.14
C LEU A 128 -12.74 -11.36 14.35
N VAL A 129 -13.42 -11.88 13.32
CA VAL A 129 -14.86 -12.21 13.41
C VAL A 129 -15.11 -13.25 14.51
N ILE A 130 -14.23 -14.24 14.63
CA ILE A 130 -14.31 -15.25 15.70
C ILE A 130 -14.06 -14.62 17.08
N SER A 131 -13.16 -13.65 17.19
CA SER A 131 -12.91 -12.95 18.46
C SER A 131 -14.10 -12.10 18.95
N LEU A 132 -15.04 -11.76 18.06
CA LEU A 132 -16.30 -11.09 18.45
C LEU A 132 -17.33 -12.05 19.06
N TYR A 133 -17.09 -13.37 18.98
CA TYR A 133 -17.99 -14.36 19.57
C TYR A 133 -17.94 -14.26 21.12
N PRO A 134 -19.09 -14.21 21.82
CA PRO A 134 -19.15 -14.03 23.27
C PRO A 134 -18.74 -15.31 24.02
N LEU A 135 -17.43 -15.53 24.11
CA LEU A 135 -16.82 -16.74 24.70
C LEU A 135 -17.14 -16.93 26.18
N GLU A 136 -17.41 -15.84 26.91
CA GLU A 136 -17.81 -15.90 28.31
C GLU A 136 -19.05 -16.78 28.51
N ARG A 137 -20.06 -16.64 27.63
CA ARG A 137 -21.29 -17.45 27.68
C ARG A 137 -20.98 -18.92 27.40
N ALA A 138 -20.18 -19.18 26.37
CA ALA A 138 -19.81 -20.53 25.98
C ALA A 138 -18.94 -21.23 27.03
N ALA A 139 -18.02 -20.50 27.68
CA ALA A 139 -17.20 -21.01 28.77
C ALA A 139 -18.04 -21.36 30.00
N HIS A 140 -19.03 -20.54 30.35
CA HIS A 140 -19.96 -20.85 31.43
C HIS A 140 -20.80 -22.11 31.15
N ASP A 141 -21.31 -22.25 29.93
CA ASP A 141 -22.11 -23.42 29.56
C ASP A 141 -21.28 -24.70 29.54
N LEU A 142 -20.01 -24.63 29.08
CA LEU A 142 -19.07 -25.73 29.17
C LEU A 142 -18.81 -26.15 30.61
N LEU A 143 -18.51 -25.19 31.48
CA LEU A 143 -18.18 -25.46 32.87
C LEU A 143 -19.35 -26.14 33.58
N ARG A 144 -20.58 -25.68 33.31
CA ARG A 144 -21.81 -26.30 33.80
C ARG A 144 -21.96 -27.74 33.28
N ALA A 145 -21.66 -27.98 32.01
CA ALA A 145 -21.75 -29.31 31.41
C ALA A 145 -20.69 -30.29 31.96
N GLN A 146 -19.46 -29.84 32.20
CA GLN A 146 -18.38 -30.70 32.72
C GLN A 146 -18.51 -30.99 34.21
N LEU A 147 -18.88 -29.99 35.03
CA LEU A 147 -18.97 -30.18 36.48
C LEU A 147 -20.26 -30.89 36.90
N GLY A 148 -21.28 -30.97 36.05
CA GLY A 148 -22.52 -31.71 36.36
C GLY A 148 -23.39 -31.11 37.49
N PHE A 149 -22.96 -30.01 38.09
CA PHE A 149 -23.67 -29.31 39.17
C PHE A 149 -23.93 -27.86 38.78
N ALA A 150 -25.00 -27.28 39.35
CA ALA A 150 -25.28 -25.86 39.21
C ALA A 150 -24.20 -25.06 39.94
N VAL A 151 -23.15 -24.64 39.23
CA VAL A 151 -22.16 -23.70 39.76
C VAL A 151 -22.91 -22.42 40.13
N PRO A 152 -22.95 -22.04 41.43
CA PRO A 152 -23.53 -20.77 41.85
C PRO A 152 -22.93 -19.63 41.02
N ARG A 153 -23.73 -18.63 40.65
CA ARG A 153 -23.27 -17.46 39.86
C ARG A 153 -22.24 -16.58 40.60
N ASP A 154 -21.81 -17.02 41.77
CA ASP A 154 -20.92 -16.35 42.71
C ASP A 154 -19.52 -16.10 42.12
N ALA A 155 -18.73 -15.28 42.81
CA ALA A 155 -17.43 -14.75 42.39
C ALA A 155 -16.42 -15.77 41.81
N ALA A 156 -16.51 -17.05 42.19
CA ALA A 156 -15.68 -18.12 41.64
C ALA A 156 -15.94 -18.38 40.14
N ALA A 157 -17.19 -18.31 39.70
CA ALA A 157 -17.57 -18.45 38.30
C ALA A 157 -17.05 -17.25 37.47
N ALA A 158 -17.05 -16.05 38.06
CA ALA A 158 -16.52 -14.84 37.44
C ALA A 158 -14.98 -14.91 37.27
N GLY A 159 -14.26 -15.44 38.25
CA GLY A 159 -12.81 -15.62 38.18
C GLY A 159 -12.38 -16.58 37.06
N LEU A 160 -12.99 -17.76 36.97
CA LEU A 160 -12.63 -18.76 35.96
C LEU A 160 -13.00 -18.31 34.54
N GLY A 161 -14.16 -17.67 34.35
CA GLY A 161 -14.56 -17.08 33.07
C GLY A 161 -13.57 -16.00 32.59
N THR A 162 -13.06 -15.18 33.51
CA THR A 162 -12.04 -14.16 33.21
C THR A 162 -10.73 -14.81 32.75
N VAL A 163 -10.26 -15.85 33.43
CA VAL A 163 -9.01 -16.55 33.06
C VAL A 163 -9.12 -17.21 31.68
N VAL A 164 -10.24 -17.90 31.39
CA VAL A 164 -10.47 -18.54 30.08
C VAL A 164 -10.52 -17.49 28.96
N THR A 165 -11.26 -16.39 29.19
CA THR A 165 -11.39 -15.31 28.21
C THR A 165 -10.05 -14.62 27.96
N LEU A 166 -9.28 -14.35 29.02
CA LEU A 166 -7.95 -13.76 28.91
C LEU A 166 -6.98 -14.70 28.17
N GLY A 167 -6.96 -15.98 28.50
CA GLY A 167 -6.13 -16.99 27.83
C GLY A 167 -6.44 -17.07 26.35
N TYR A 168 -7.73 -17.10 25.98
CA TYR A 168 -8.15 -17.08 24.59
C TYR A 168 -7.79 -15.78 23.87
N ALA A 169 -7.96 -14.63 24.53
CA ALA A 169 -7.60 -13.33 23.96
C ALA A 169 -6.09 -13.25 23.66
N ILE A 170 -5.25 -13.75 24.57
CA ILE A 170 -3.79 -13.86 24.36
C ILE A 170 -3.50 -14.80 23.19
N GLN A 171 -4.14 -15.97 23.13
CA GLN A 171 -3.98 -16.91 22.03
C GLN A 171 -4.35 -16.26 20.68
N MET A 172 -5.49 -15.55 20.61
CA MET A 172 -5.92 -14.86 19.40
C MET A 172 -4.98 -13.71 19.02
N LEU A 173 -4.46 -12.98 20.00
CA LEU A 173 -3.43 -11.97 19.77
C LEU A 173 -2.17 -12.60 19.14
N LEU A 174 -1.72 -13.75 19.64
CA LEU A 174 -0.56 -14.46 19.08
C LEU A 174 -0.81 -14.98 17.66
N VAL A 175 -2.05 -15.36 17.32
CA VAL A 175 -2.43 -15.79 15.96
C VAL A 175 -2.56 -14.60 15.00
N LEU A 176 -3.11 -13.48 15.47
CA LEU A 176 -3.40 -12.30 14.65
C LEU A 176 -2.18 -11.39 14.48
N ALA A 177 -1.31 -11.28 15.50
CA ALA A 177 -0.16 -10.38 15.48
C ALA A 177 0.76 -10.62 14.27
N PRO A 178 1.16 -11.86 13.92
CA PRO A 178 1.96 -12.09 12.71
C PRO A 178 1.26 -11.65 11.42
N LYS A 179 -0.07 -11.82 11.33
CA LYS A 179 -0.84 -11.37 10.16
C LYS A 179 -0.84 -9.85 10.05
N VAL A 180 -1.11 -9.14 11.15
CA VAL A 180 -1.08 -7.67 11.19
C VAL A 180 0.31 -7.14 10.87
N LEU A 181 1.34 -7.74 11.48
CA LEU A 181 2.73 -7.38 11.22
C LEU A 181 3.15 -7.62 9.77
N SER A 182 2.57 -8.60 9.07
CA SER A 182 2.90 -8.87 7.67
C SER A 182 2.40 -7.81 6.69
N VAL A 183 1.35 -7.04 7.06
CA VAL A 183 0.70 -6.04 6.19
C VAL A 183 1.69 -4.97 5.75
N MET A 184 2.41 -4.37 6.70
CA MET A 184 3.30 -3.24 6.40
C MET A 184 4.53 -3.65 5.57
N PRO A 185 5.32 -4.69 5.93
CA PRO A 185 6.43 -5.16 5.11
C PRO A 185 5.98 -5.61 3.72
N GLY A 186 4.80 -6.25 3.61
CA GLY A 186 4.21 -6.60 2.31
C GLY A 186 3.90 -5.38 1.45
N LEU A 187 3.27 -4.35 2.03
CA LEU A 187 2.98 -3.09 1.35
C LEU A 187 4.26 -2.32 0.95
N MET A 188 5.25 -2.26 1.83
CA MET A 188 6.53 -1.59 1.52
C MET A 188 7.25 -2.31 0.38
N ARG A 189 7.28 -3.65 0.39
CA ARG A 189 7.87 -4.43 -0.70
C ARG A 189 7.09 -4.28 -2.00
N ALA A 190 5.75 -4.21 -1.93
CA ALA A 190 4.90 -3.89 -3.08
C ALA A 190 5.20 -2.51 -3.67
N ALA A 191 5.40 -1.50 -2.82
CA ALA A 191 5.75 -0.15 -3.24
C ALA A 191 7.12 -0.11 -3.92
N ILE A 192 8.12 -0.83 -3.40
CA ILE A 192 9.44 -0.96 -4.06
C ILE A 192 9.30 -1.64 -5.43
N ALA A 193 8.58 -2.76 -5.52
CA ALA A 193 8.33 -3.44 -6.79
C ALA A 193 7.62 -2.52 -7.80
N SER A 194 6.61 -1.78 -7.34
CA SER A 194 5.89 -0.80 -8.17
C SER A 194 6.77 0.35 -8.63
N LYS A 195 7.69 0.84 -7.79
CA LYS A 195 8.66 1.87 -8.16
C LYS A 195 9.62 1.39 -9.26
N LEU A 196 10.01 0.10 -9.23
CA LEU A 196 10.86 -0.49 -10.26
C LEU A 196 10.16 -0.63 -11.61
N LEU A 197 8.83 -0.78 -11.61
CA LEU A 197 8.00 -0.84 -12.83
C LEU A 197 7.67 0.56 -13.36
N PHE A 198 7.43 1.52 -12.47
CA PHE A 198 7.02 2.89 -12.79
C PHE A 198 7.97 3.91 -12.14
N PRO A 199 9.23 4.04 -12.63
CA PRO A 199 10.23 4.92 -12.02
C PRO A 199 9.81 6.40 -12.03
N GLY A 200 8.99 6.82 -13.01
CA GLY A 200 8.44 8.17 -13.08
C GLY A 200 7.38 8.50 -12.02
N SER A 201 6.79 7.51 -11.36
CA SER A 201 5.77 7.75 -10.33
C SER A 201 6.38 8.04 -8.96
N SER A 202 5.89 9.09 -8.31
CA SER A 202 6.27 9.46 -6.93
C SER A 202 5.48 8.70 -5.87
N ALA A 203 4.28 8.19 -6.20
CA ALA A 203 3.35 7.58 -5.25
C ALA A 203 3.95 6.38 -4.48
N PRO A 204 4.68 5.43 -5.11
CA PRO A 204 5.28 4.33 -4.36
C PRO A 204 6.35 4.79 -3.36
N GLY A 205 7.10 5.86 -3.66
CA GLY A 205 8.06 6.42 -2.72
C GLY A 205 7.38 6.99 -1.47
N TRP A 206 6.27 7.71 -1.64
CA TRP A 206 5.46 8.20 -0.52
C TRP A 206 4.83 7.08 0.31
N LEU A 207 4.41 5.98 -0.31
CA LEU A 207 3.94 4.80 0.42
C LEU A 207 5.03 4.21 1.32
N ILE A 208 6.29 4.20 0.88
CA ILE A 208 7.43 3.75 1.71
C ILE A 208 7.66 4.73 2.87
N VAL A 209 7.64 6.04 2.61
CA VAL A 209 7.84 7.09 3.62
C VAL A 209 6.78 6.99 4.72
N LEU A 210 5.50 6.84 4.35
CA LEU A 210 4.39 6.74 5.30
C LEU A 210 4.31 5.38 6.00
N GLY A 211 4.57 4.29 5.27
CA GLY A 211 4.50 2.93 5.80
C GLY A 211 5.62 2.61 6.79
N SER A 212 6.81 3.18 6.60
CA SER A 212 7.98 2.92 7.46
C SER A 212 7.76 3.23 8.95
N PRO A 213 7.33 4.44 9.37
CA PRO A 213 7.12 4.74 10.79
C PRO A 213 5.99 3.90 11.40
N ILE A 214 4.92 3.61 10.65
CA ILE A 214 3.83 2.75 11.11
C ILE A 214 4.35 1.33 11.33
N CYS A 215 5.14 0.80 10.39
CA CYS A 215 5.79 -0.52 10.54
C CYS A 215 6.72 -0.54 11.74
N ALA A 216 7.48 0.53 11.98
CA ALA A 216 8.41 0.65 13.09
C ALA A 216 7.68 0.61 14.43
N LEU A 217 6.58 1.36 14.55
CA LEU A 217 5.73 1.35 15.73
C LEU A 217 5.11 -0.03 15.98
N LEU A 218 4.59 -0.69 14.95
CA LEU A 218 4.00 -2.03 15.09
C LEU A 218 5.02 -3.08 15.51
N VAL A 219 6.20 -3.10 14.88
CA VAL A 219 7.30 -3.99 15.27
C VAL A 219 7.74 -3.72 16.71
N TYR A 220 7.85 -2.45 17.09
CA TYR A 220 8.18 -2.06 18.46
C TYR A 220 7.17 -2.66 19.45
N VAL A 221 5.87 -2.45 19.24
CA VAL A 221 4.82 -2.96 20.13
C VAL A 221 4.86 -4.49 20.23
N VAL A 222 5.05 -5.21 19.12
CA VAL A 222 5.05 -6.68 19.15
C VAL A 222 6.31 -7.25 19.78
N LEU A 223 7.49 -6.66 19.56
CA LEU A 223 8.73 -7.10 20.20
C LEU A 223 8.82 -6.67 21.67
N PHE A 224 8.07 -5.65 22.07
CA PHE A 224 8.01 -5.21 23.46
C PHE A 224 7.36 -6.26 24.37
N PHE A 225 6.33 -6.96 23.92
CA PHE A 225 5.66 -7.99 24.72
C PHE A 225 6.59 -9.14 25.18
N PRO A 226 7.30 -9.88 24.28
CA PRO A 226 8.21 -10.92 24.72
C PRO A 226 9.42 -10.36 25.48
N TYR A 227 9.80 -9.10 25.25
CA TYR A 227 10.77 -8.42 26.10
C TYR A 227 10.27 -8.26 27.55
N GLN A 228 9.03 -7.84 27.77
CA GLN A 228 8.44 -7.73 29.11
C GLN A 228 8.34 -9.08 29.82
N VAL A 229 8.09 -10.16 29.08
CA VAL A 229 8.00 -11.52 29.64
C VAL A 229 9.39 -12.07 30.00
N THR A 230 10.40 -11.85 29.16
CA THR A 230 11.72 -12.50 29.31
C THR A 230 12.78 -11.63 29.98
N GLY A 231 12.63 -10.30 29.96
CA GLY A 231 13.67 -9.34 30.35
C GLY A 231 14.93 -9.39 29.50
N SER A 232 14.91 -10.05 28.34
CA SER A 232 16.12 -10.39 27.59
C SER A 232 16.65 -9.21 26.77
N GLY A 233 17.93 -8.84 26.98
CA GLY A 233 18.62 -7.82 26.21
C GLY A 233 18.69 -8.09 24.70
N TYR A 234 18.59 -9.36 24.27
CA TYR A 234 18.57 -9.72 22.84
C TYR A 234 17.34 -9.14 22.11
N PHE A 235 16.18 -9.02 22.77
CA PHE A 235 15.02 -8.37 22.16
C PHE A 235 15.26 -6.88 21.92
N VAL A 236 16.02 -6.22 22.80
CA VAL A 236 16.39 -4.80 22.61
C VAL A 236 17.29 -4.64 21.38
N LEU A 237 18.32 -5.50 21.24
CA LEU A 237 19.20 -5.48 20.07
C LEU A 237 18.46 -5.82 18.77
N ALA A 238 17.57 -6.81 18.81
CA ALA A 238 16.69 -7.16 17.69
C ALA A 238 15.83 -5.97 17.26
N MET A 239 15.19 -5.30 18.22
CA MET A 239 14.35 -4.14 18.01
C MET A 239 15.15 -2.98 17.42
N LEU A 240 16.33 -2.67 17.95
CA LEU A 240 17.21 -1.63 17.40
C LEU A 240 17.63 -1.94 15.96
N GLY A 241 17.99 -3.19 15.66
CA GLY A 241 18.37 -3.62 14.31
C GLY A 241 17.21 -3.48 13.31
N ILE A 242 16.00 -3.92 13.68
CA ILE A 242 14.82 -3.80 12.81
C ILE A 242 14.37 -2.34 12.68
N LEU A 243 14.42 -1.55 13.75
CA LEU A 243 14.13 -0.11 13.68
C LEU A 243 15.12 0.61 12.78
N ALA A 244 16.41 0.31 12.86
CA ALA A 244 17.41 0.84 11.93
C ALA A 244 17.12 0.44 10.48
N ALA A 245 16.71 -0.80 10.23
CA ALA A 245 16.30 -1.27 8.91
C ALA A 245 15.09 -0.51 8.36
N LEU A 246 14.11 -0.18 9.21
CA LEU A 246 12.93 0.60 8.82
C LEU A 246 13.28 2.08 8.62
N LEU A 247 14.02 2.70 9.54
CA LEU A 247 14.45 4.10 9.41
C LEU A 247 15.30 4.34 8.16
N THR A 248 16.21 3.42 7.83
CA THR A 248 16.99 3.49 6.58
C THR A 248 16.08 3.43 5.37
N LEU A 249 15.09 2.53 5.36
CA LEU A 249 14.12 2.41 4.28
C LEU A 249 13.22 3.64 4.16
N GLY A 250 12.73 4.20 5.26
CA GLY A 250 11.93 5.43 5.30
C GLY A 250 12.71 6.65 4.79
N ARG A 251 13.96 6.82 5.23
CA ARG A 251 14.85 7.89 4.73
C ARG A 251 15.07 7.77 3.23
N SER A 252 15.30 6.56 2.76
CA SER A 252 15.45 6.26 1.33
C SER A 252 14.15 6.42 0.54
N GLY A 253 12.99 6.25 1.18
CA GLY A 253 11.67 6.53 0.61
C GLY A 253 11.57 7.96 0.07
N PHE A 254 12.14 8.96 0.75
CA PHE A 254 12.16 10.35 0.26
C PHE A 254 12.95 10.51 -1.04
N ALA A 255 14.06 9.79 -1.18
CA ALA A 255 14.83 9.78 -2.42
C ALA A 255 14.06 9.08 -3.55
N LEU A 256 13.35 7.99 -3.23
CA LEU A 256 12.51 7.25 -4.17
C LEU A 256 11.20 7.97 -4.53
N ALA A 257 10.73 8.91 -3.70
CA ALA A 257 9.55 9.71 -4.00
C ALA A 257 9.80 10.72 -5.12
N ARG A 258 11.06 11.02 -5.43
CA ARG A 258 11.41 11.87 -6.58
C ARG A 258 11.19 11.09 -7.89
N PRO A 259 10.70 11.75 -8.95
CA PRO A 259 10.75 11.20 -10.30
C PRO A 259 12.22 11.00 -10.66
N THR A 260 12.62 9.78 -11.00
CA THR A 260 13.99 9.42 -11.35
C THR A 260 14.01 8.62 -12.64
N SER A 261 15.16 8.61 -13.32
CA SER A 261 15.35 7.74 -14.46
C SER A 261 15.36 6.26 -14.02
N ALA A 262 15.09 5.33 -14.95
CA ALA A 262 15.03 3.90 -14.63
C ALA A 262 16.36 3.36 -14.09
N THR A 263 17.50 3.84 -14.60
CA THR A 263 18.85 3.44 -14.17
C THR A 263 19.18 4.00 -12.78
N GLU A 264 18.85 5.26 -12.51
CA GLU A 264 18.99 5.87 -11.19
C GLU A 264 18.12 5.17 -10.15
N ALA A 265 16.86 4.86 -10.49
CA ALA A 265 15.95 4.13 -9.62
C ALA A 265 16.51 2.75 -9.26
N LEU A 266 17.08 2.02 -10.23
CA LEU A 266 17.74 0.73 -10.00
C LEU A 266 18.94 0.85 -9.05
N ALA A 267 19.84 1.80 -9.29
CA ALA A 267 21.02 2.00 -8.46
C ALA A 267 20.65 2.43 -7.03
N ALA A 268 19.65 3.32 -6.89
CA ALA A 268 19.12 3.73 -5.60
C ALA A 268 18.50 2.55 -4.86
N VAL A 269 17.60 1.79 -5.49
CA VAL A 269 16.96 0.62 -4.87
C VAL A 269 17.99 -0.44 -4.47
N ALA A 270 19.01 -0.70 -5.29
CA ALA A 270 20.05 -1.67 -4.96
C ALA A 270 20.81 -1.30 -3.69
N ARG A 271 21.26 -0.04 -3.58
CA ARG A 271 21.97 0.47 -2.39
C ARG A 271 21.11 0.43 -1.13
N VAL A 272 19.84 0.81 -1.26
CA VAL A 272 18.89 0.82 -0.15
C VAL A 272 18.58 -0.60 0.31
N ARG A 273 18.41 -1.51 -0.64
CA ARG A 273 18.14 -2.92 -0.38
C ARG A 273 19.29 -3.59 0.36
N THR A 274 20.54 -3.36 -0.03
CA THR A 274 21.68 -3.98 0.68
C THR A 274 21.79 -3.49 2.12
N ALA A 275 21.67 -2.18 2.35
CA ALA A 275 21.67 -1.60 3.70
C ALA A 275 20.49 -2.12 4.55
N HIS A 276 19.29 -2.15 3.98
CA HIS A 276 18.10 -2.68 4.63
C HIS A 276 18.24 -4.18 4.96
N LEU A 277 18.73 -4.99 4.01
CA LEU A 277 18.95 -6.42 4.21
C LEU A 277 20.03 -6.71 5.27
N ALA A 278 21.09 -5.92 5.31
CA ALA A 278 22.11 -6.04 6.36
C ALA A 278 21.52 -5.73 7.74
N ALA A 279 20.79 -4.62 7.87
CA ALA A 279 20.17 -4.20 9.12
C ALA A 279 19.09 -5.19 9.61
N ILE A 280 18.21 -5.64 8.71
CA ILE A 280 17.17 -6.63 9.07
C ILE A 280 17.78 -8.01 9.34
N GLY A 281 18.87 -8.38 8.65
CA GLY A 281 19.59 -9.62 8.90
C GLY A 281 20.22 -9.65 10.29
N ALA A 282 20.85 -8.55 10.70
CA ALA A 282 21.37 -8.39 12.06
C ALA A 282 20.24 -8.45 13.11
N GLY A 283 19.14 -7.73 12.89
CA GLY A 283 17.97 -7.78 13.78
C GLY A 283 17.35 -9.18 13.87
N ALA A 284 17.18 -9.86 12.72
CA ALA A 284 16.62 -11.21 12.65
C ALA A 284 17.48 -12.24 13.37
N LEU A 285 18.81 -12.13 13.30
CA LEU A 285 19.72 -12.99 14.07
C LEU A 285 19.44 -12.88 15.58
N PHE A 286 19.30 -11.65 16.09
CA PHE A 286 18.96 -11.44 17.50
C PHE A 286 17.54 -11.90 17.85
N VAL A 287 16.56 -11.76 16.94
CA VAL A 287 15.22 -12.32 17.12
C VAL A 287 15.29 -13.84 17.27
N VAL A 288 16.05 -14.54 16.42
CA VAL A 288 16.18 -16.01 16.50
C VAL A 288 16.80 -16.44 17.83
N ILE A 289 17.87 -15.78 18.27
CA ILE A 289 18.50 -16.05 19.57
C ILE A 289 17.52 -15.78 20.73
N ALA A 290 16.79 -14.67 20.67
CA ALA A 290 15.80 -14.31 21.69
C ALA A 290 14.63 -15.29 21.74
N LEU A 291 14.12 -15.72 20.57
CA LEU A 291 13.06 -16.70 20.46
C LEU A 291 13.49 -18.09 20.92
N ALA A 292 14.73 -18.50 20.69
CA ALA A 292 15.25 -19.77 21.21
C ALA A 292 15.20 -19.77 22.75
N ARG A 293 15.62 -18.68 23.40
CA ARG A 293 15.52 -18.55 24.86
C ARG A 293 14.08 -18.51 25.37
N LEU A 294 13.20 -17.83 24.65
CA LEU A 294 11.78 -17.82 24.98
C LEU A 294 11.18 -19.23 24.84
N ALA A 295 11.60 -19.98 23.83
CA ALA A 295 11.15 -21.35 23.60
C ALA A 295 11.55 -22.28 24.73
N ASP A 296 12.80 -22.16 25.22
CA ASP A 296 13.28 -22.91 26.38
C ASP A 296 12.48 -22.58 27.66
N GLN A 297 12.07 -21.32 27.83
CA GLN A 297 11.30 -20.88 29.01
C GLN A 297 9.81 -21.22 28.95
N ALA A 298 9.22 -21.20 27.75
CA ALA A 298 7.79 -21.39 27.54
C ALA A 298 7.45 -22.79 26.98
N GLU A 299 8.43 -23.70 26.95
CA GLU A 299 8.31 -25.06 26.39
C GLU A 299 7.72 -25.06 24.96
N LEU A 300 8.02 -24.03 24.16
CA LEU A 300 7.48 -23.90 22.81
C LEU A 300 8.18 -24.88 21.88
N SER A 301 7.39 -25.63 21.11
CA SER A 301 7.94 -26.50 20.09
C SER A 301 8.67 -25.70 19.00
N LEU A 302 9.83 -26.20 18.56
CA LEU A 302 10.56 -25.62 17.42
C LEU A 302 9.66 -25.53 16.17
N LEU A 303 8.77 -26.50 15.98
CA LEU A 303 7.82 -26.54 14.89
C LEU A 303 6.86 -25.35 14.91
N SER A 304 6.38 -24.92 16.09
CA SER A 304 5.51 -23.74 16.23
C SER A 304 6.24 -22.46 15.81
N ILE A 305 7.52 -22.32 16.16
CA ILE A 305 8.34 -21.15 15.78
C ILE A 305 8.55 -21.12 14.27
N VAL A 306 8.95 -22.26 13.67
CA VAL A 306 9.13 -22.38 12.22
C VAL A 306 7.82 -22.10 11.48
N THR A 307 6.69 -22.63 11.97
CA THR A 307 5.36 -22.42 11.40
C THR A 307 4.96 -20.95 11.48
N ALA A 308 5.21 -20.27 12.61
CA ALA A 308 4.95 -18.85 12.76
C ALA A 308 5.78 -18.00 11.79
N LEU A 309 7.08 -18.29 11.65
CA LEU A 309 7.98 -17.60 10.72
C LEU A 309 7.60 -17.83 9.26
N LEU A 310 7.30 -19.08 8.89
CA LEU A 310 6.86 -19.42 7.54
C LEU A 310 5.52 -18.77 7.20
N SER A 311 4.59 -18.74 8.16
CA SER A 311 3.31 -18.05 8.03
C SER A 311 3.52 -16.55 7.83
N LEU A 312 4.33 -15.91 8.68
CA LEU A 312 4.68 -14.49 8.52
C LEU A 312 5.25 -14.21 7.13
N GLN A 313 6.21 -15.02 6.67
CA GLN A 313 6.87 -14.83 5.38
C GLN A 313 5.92 -15.06 4.19
N ALA A 314 5.06 -16.08 4.25
CA ALA A 314 4.07 -16.36 3.22
C ALA A 314 3.04 -15.21 3.11
N ASN A 315 2.60 -14.67 4.25
CA ASN A 315 1.71 -13.52 4.29
C ASN A 315 2.37 -12.25 3.71
N ILE A 316 3.64 -11.97 4.04
CA ILE A 316 4.39 -10.84 3.46
C ILE A 316 4.44 -10.96 1.94
N LEU A 317 4.73 -12.15 1.39
CA LEU A 317 4.78 -12.38 -0.06
C LEU A 317 3.41 -12.21 -0.73
N LEU A 318 2.35 -12.76 -0.13
CA LEU A 318 0.99 -12.60 -0.62
C LEU A 318 0.57 -11.12 -0.64
N LEU A 319 0.85 -10.38 0.42
CA LEU A 319 0.56 -8.95 0.53
C LEU A 319 1.41 -8.12 -0.42
N THR A 320 2.64 -8.54 -0.70
CA THR A 320 3.47 -7.91 -1.74
C THR A 320 2.79 -8.02 -3.11
N LEU A 321 2.22 -9.18 -3.42
CA LEU A 321 1.49 -9.43 -4.67
C LEU A 321 0.24 -8.55 -4.76
N ILE A 322 -0.61 -8.61 -3.74
CA ILE A 322 -1.88 -7.87 -3.68
C ILE A 322 -1.62 -6.35 -3.68
N GLY A 323 -0.64 -5.89 -2.90
CA GLY A 323 -0.26 -4.49 -2.83
C GLY A 323 0.27 -3.96 -4.15
N ALA A 324 1.09 -4.74 -4.87
CA ALA A 324 1.60 -4.34 -6.18
C ALA A 324 0.45 -4.22 -7.20
N ASP A 325 -0.44 -5.22 -7.25
CA ASP A 325 -1.64 -5.17 -8.10
C ASP A 325 -2.49 -3.92 -7.80
N LEU A 326 -2.69 -3.58 -6.51
CA LEU A 326 -3.46 -2.39 -6.09
C LEU A 326 -2.80 -1.08 -6.49
N VAL A 327 -1.48 -0.95 -6.29
CA VAL A 327 -0.74 0.25 -6.68
C VAL A 327 -0.81 0.44 -8.19
N ILE A 328 -0.60 -0.62 -8.97
CA ILE A 328 -0.64 -0.56 -10.43
C ILE A 328 -2.03 -0.18 -10.94
N ALA A 329 -3.08 -0.82 -10.42
CA ALA A 329 -4.46 -0.47 -10.78
C ALA A 329 -4.83 0.98 -10.42
N ASN A 330 -4.28 1.52 -9.33
CA ASN A 330 -4.45 2.93 -8.97
C ASN A 330 -3.66 3.88 -9.86
N LEU A 331 -2.44 3.51 -10.27
CA LEU A 331 -1.63 4.29 -11.21
C LEU A 331 -2.25 4.32 -12.60
N GLU A 332 -2.81 3.20 -13.08
CA GLU A 332 -3.54 3.13 -14.35
C GLU A 332 -4.76 4.07 -14.33
N ARG A 333 -5.54 4.04 -13.25
CA ARG A 333 -6.67 4.96 -13.05
C ARG A 333 -6.23 6.42 -13.00
N ALA A 334 -5.16 6.72 -12.25
CA ALA A 334 -4.63 8.08 -12.16
C ALA A 334 -4.09 8.58 -13.51
N ARG A 335 -3.50 7.69 -14.33
CA ARG A 335 -3.03 8.03 -15.67
C ARG A 335 -4.18 8.44 -16.59
N VAL A 336 -5.29 7.68 -16.61
CA VAL A 336 -6.48 8.03 -17.40
C VAL A 336 -7.01 9.40 -16.98
N VAL A 337 -7.20 9.61 -15.68
CA VAL A 337 -7.65 10.91 -15.14
C VAL A 337 -6.68 12.05 -15.49
N SER A 338 -5.37 11.81 -15.49
CA SER A 338 -4.39 12.83 -15.85
C SER A 338 -4.40 13.22 -17.32
N ILE A 339 -4.70 12.29 -18.22
CA ILE A 339 -4.82 12.57 -19.67
C ILE A 339 -6.08 13.40 -19.91
N ASP A 340 -7.19 13.02 -19.28
CA ASP A 340 -8.45 13.76 -19.37
C ASP A 340 -8.30 15.18 -18.78
N ALA A 341 -7.60 15.30 -17.64
CA ALA A 341 -7.28 16.58 -17.04
C ALA A 341 -6.38 17.44 -17.94
N GLN A 342 -5.35 16.86 -18.57
CA GLN A 342 -4.49 17.57 -19.53
C GLN A 342 -5.29 18.03 -20.76
N ALA A 343 -6.20 17.20 -21.27
CA ALA A 343 -7.07 17.57 -22.37
C ALA A 343 -8.02 18.72 -21.98
N ALA A 344 -8.61 18.68 -20.78
CA ALA A 344 -9.47 19.74 -20.26
C ALA A 344 -8.71 21.06 -20.02
N VAL A 345 -7.46 20.99 -19.54
CA VAL A 345 -6.59 22.17 -19.38
C VAL A 345 -6.23 22.75 -20.76
N ALA A 346 -5.87 21.92 -21.74
CA ALA A 346 -5.59 22.35 -23.10
C ALA A 346 -6.82 23.01 -23.75
N GLU A 347 -8.02 22.44 -23.55
CA GLU A 347 -9.28 23.02 -24.02
C GLU A 347 -9.56 24.38 -23.36
N SER A 348 -9.35 24.49 -22.05
CA SER A 348 -9.53 25.74 -21.31
C SER A 348 -8.54 26.82 -21.77
N GLN A 349 -7.28 26.45 -22.03
CA GLN A 349 -6.27 27.35 -22.60
C GLN A 349 -6.65 27.80 -24.01
N ALA A 350 -7.21 26.93 -24.84
CA ALA A 350 -7.71 27.29 -26.17
C ALA A 350 -8.88 28.27 -26.10
N ARG A 351 -9.84 28.05 -25.19
CA ARG A 351 -10.97 28.97 -24.96
C ARG A 351 -10.51 30.34 -24.45
N LEU A 352 -9.56 30.38 -23.52
CA LEU A 352 -8.96 31.62 -23.04
C LEU A 352 -8.23 32.37 -24.16
N ALA A 353 -7.50 31.69 -25.02
CA ALA A 353 -6.82 32.31 -26.16
C ALA A 353 -7.81 32.93 -27.17
N ILE A 354 -8.97 32.32 -27.37
CA ILE A 354 -10.04 32.90 -28.20
C ILE A 354 -10.63 34.14 -27.51
N PHE A 355 -10.89 34.06 -26.21
CA PHE A 355 -11.44 35.17 -25.44
C PHE A 355 -10.50 36.38 -25.40
N THR A 356 -9.20 36.17 -25.14
CA THR A 356 -8.20 37.24 -25.11
C THR A 356 -8.00 37.87 -26.49
N ARG A 357 -8.03 37.07 -27.57
CA ARG A 357 -7.99 37.60 -28.94
C ARG A 357 -9.24 38.43 -29.27
N GLY A 358 -10.43 37.96 -28.84
CA GLY A 358 -11.67 38.70 -29.00
C GLY A 358 -11.66 40.03 -28.24
N ALA A 359 -11.19 40.03 -27.00
CA ALA A 359 -11.03 41.24 -26.19
C ALA A 359 -10.02 42.23 -26.81
N ALA A 360 -8.90 41.73 -27.35
CA ALA A 360 -7.90 42.56 -28.03
C ALA A 360 -8.44 43.15 -29.35
N MET A 361 -9.24 42.40 -30.11
CA MET A 361 -9.91 42.91 -31.31
C MET A 361 -10.97 43.98 -30.96
N ALA A 362 -11.74 43.77 -29.89
CA ALA A 362 -12.71 44.75 -29.41
C ALA A 362 -12.04 46.05 -28.94
N SER A 363 -10.93 45.96 -28.21
CA SER A 363 -10.19 47.15 -27.78
C SER A 363 -9.55 47.90 -28.95
N ALA A 364 -8.99 47.18 -29.94
CA ALA A 364 -8.46 47.78 -31.17
C ALA A 364 -9.57 48.48 -31.99
N SER A 365 -10.73 47.85 -32.13
CA SER A 365 -11.89 48.45 -32.81
C SER A 365 -12.40 49.69 -32.08
N GLY A 366 -12.42 49.68 -30.74
CA GLY A 366 -12.80 50.83 -29.94
C GLY A 366 -11.81 52.00 -30.07
N ALA A 367 -10.50 51.71 -30.11
CA ALA A 367 -9.47 52.73 -30.32
C ALA A 367 -9.56 53.38 -31.71
N LEU A 368 -9.80 52.59 -32.76
CA LEU A 368 -10.02 53.10 -34.12
C LEU A 368 -11.26 54.00 -34.19
N ALA A 369 -12.39 53.56 -33.60
CA ALA A 369 -13.60 54.37 -33.55
C ALA A 369 -13.41 55.70 -32.79
N MET A 370 -12.65 55.70 -31.70
CA MET A 370 -12.29 56.94 -30.98
C MET A 370 -11.40 57.86 -31.82
N HIS A 371 -10.44 57.29 -32.56
CA HIS A 371 -9.55 58.07 -33.43
C HIS A 371 -10.34 58.74 -34.57
N ASP A 372 -11.27 58.02 -35.19
CA ASP A 372 -12.14 58.56 -36.24
C ASP A 372 -13.08 59.65 -35.70
N SER A 373 -13.64 59.44 -34.50
CA SER A 373 -14.46 60.47 -33.82
C SER A 373 -13.66 61.72 -33.46
N SER A 374 -12.41 61.57 -33.01
CA SER A 374 -11.50 62.68 -32.72
C SER A 374 -11.14 63.45 -34.00
N ALA A 375 -10.83 62.74 -35.09
CA ALA A 375 -10.53 63.36 -36.38
C ALA A 375 -11.74 64.14 -36.92
N ALA A 376 -12.96 63.60 -36.78
CA ALA A 376 -14.19 64.29 -37.15
C ALA A 376 -14.43 65.55 -36.29
N GLN A 377 -14.18 65.48 -34.98
CA GLN A 377 -14.28 66.65 -34.09
C GLN A 377 -13.25 67.74 -34.44
N HIS A 378 -12.00 67.37 -34.74
CA HIS A 378 -10.98 68.33 -35.17
C HIS A 378 -11.35 68.98 -36.52
N ALA A 379 -11.93 68.23 -37.46
CA ALA A 379 -12.43 68.78 -38.71
C ALA A 379 -13.60 69.77 -38.48
N GLN A 380 -14.51 69.46 -37.57
CA GLN A 380 -15.59 70.39 -37.16
C GLN A 380 -15.05 71.64 -36.46
N GLN A 381 -14.04 71.52 -35.59
CA GLN A 381 -13.38 72.68 -34.98
C GLN A 381 -12.66 73.56 -36.00
N ALA A 382 -11.99 72.96 -37.00
CA ALA A 382 -11.34 73.70 -38.07
C ALA A 382 -12.35 74.46 -38.94
N GLN A 383 -13.54 73.89 -39.18
CA GLN A 383 -14.64 74.59 -39.87
C GLN A 383 -15.29 75.68 -38.99
N GLY A 384 -15.40 75.46 -37.67
CA GLY A 384 -15.87 76.47 -36.72
C GLY A 384 -14.96 77.69 -36.63
N ALA A 385 -13.64 77.52 -36.79
CA ALA A 385 -12.67 78.61 -36.77
C ALA A 385 -12.77 79.57 -37.97
N GLN A 386 -13.42 79.17 -39.07
CA GLN A 386 -13.67 80.07 -40.22
C GLN A 386 -14.91 80.97 -40.04
N HIS A 387 -15.66 80.81 -38.95
CA HIS A 387 -16.84 81.62 -38.62
C HIS A 387 -16.75 82.23 -37.20
N ALA A 388 -15.53 82.54 -36.75
CA ALA A 388 -15.34 83.38 -35.57
C ALA A 388 -15.35 84.87 -35.99
N PRO A 389 -16.41 85.64 -35.70
CA PRO A 389 -16.37 87.10 -35.80
C PRO A 389 -15.39 87.67 -34.78
N ASP A 390 -14.70 88.74 -35.19
CA ASP A 390 -13.82 89.57 -34.36
C ASP A 390 -14.46 89.88 -33.00
N ALA A 391 -13.94 89.25 -31.94
CA ALA A 391 -14.20 89.62 -30.57
C ALA A 391 -12.86 89.87 -29.88
N ALA A 392 -12.27 91.01 -30.22
CA ALA A 392 -11.28 91.68 -29.39
C ALA A 392 -12.03 92.41 -28.26
N ASP A 393 -11.95 91.88 -27.03
CA ASP A 393 -11.79 92.63 -25.77
C ASP A 393 -12.15 91.75 -24.56
N ALA A 394 -11.58 92.12 -23.40
CA ALA A 394 -11.60 91.45 -22.08
C ALA A 394 -10.56 90.32 -21.95
N ALA A 395 -9.30 90.58 -21.57
CA ALA A 395 -8.82 91.19 -20.34
C ALA A 395 -9.25 90.45 -19.05
N ASP A 396 -8.21 90.03 -18.33
CA ASP A 396 -8.09 89.88 -16.89
C ASP A 396 -8.75 88.73 -16.12
N ALA A 397 -7.82 87.96 -15.52
CA ALA A 397 -7.77 87.58 -14.11
C ALA A 397 -8.14 86.15 -13.72
N GLN A 398 -7.32 85.65 -12.77
CA GLN A 398 -7.51 84.50 -11.89
C GLN A 398 -7.16 83.14 -12.53
N GLY A 399 -6.37 82.27 -11.92
CA GLY A 399 -5.82 82.22 -10.57
C GLY A 399 -5.31 80.82 -10.35
N ALA A 400 -4.09 80.69 -9.86
CA ALA A 400 -3.46 79.43 -9.53
C ALA A 400 -4.26 78.67 -8.46
N GLN A 401 -4.63 77.41 -8.73
CA GLN A 401 -4.96 76.45 -7.68
C GLN A 401 -4.31 75.09 -7.99
N ALA A 402 -3.22 74.84 -7.27
CA ALA A 402 -2.63 73.54 -7.08
C ALA A 402 -3.62 72.64 -6.31
N THR A 403 -3.84 71.42 -6.80
CA THR A 403 -4.51 70.36 -6.04
C THR A 403 -3.61 69.11 -5.97
N THR A 404 -3.23 68.84 -4.74
CA THR A 404 -2.47 67.73 -4.17
C THR A 404 -3.26 66.40 -4.30
N PRO A 405 -2.60 65.23 -4.38
CA PRO A 405 -3.28 63.93 -4.45
C PRO A 405 -3.77 63.46 -3.07
N PRO A 406 -4.88 62.70 -2.97
CA PRO A 406 -5.11 61.87 -1.80
C PRO A 406 -4.44 60.50 -1.99
N ALA A 407 -3.51 60.21 -1.08
CA ALA A 407 -3.12 58.86 -0.76
C ALA A 407 -4.28 58.11 -0.08
N ARG A 408 -4.54 56.88 -0.51
CA ARG A 408 -4.61 55.70 0.37
C ARG A 408 -4.52 54.43 -0.44
#